data_AF-A0A8K1CNV5-F1
#
_entry.id   AF-A0A8K1CNV5-F1
#
_cell.length_a   1.000
_cell.length_b   1.000
_cell.length_c   1.000
_cell.angle_alpha   90.00
_cell.angle_beta   90.00
_cell.angle_gamma   90.00
#
_symmetry.space_group_name_H-M   'P 1'
#
loop_
_entity.id
_entity.type
_entity.pdbx_description
1 polymer ?
#
loop_
_entity_poly.entity_id
_entity_poly.type
_entity_poly.pdbx_seq_one_letter_code
_entity_poly.pdbx_strand_id
1 'polypeptide(L)'
;MVSASASGDATSSRDSSEDASRRSYKSTYYARKITTLQQEKHELTEQVNELKAERGVVDMAPTLEQNALLRSGLQAAGWAMAEAQSVLSNRMAETSGDAHLRRSHRQVESTEASNGDILIEQFAVLPFPGVSSIKHVYEALLLAISHQEFTVWENLGVLAMCELEDTTDYSASQSRYFTKVLPGLDLEKNSASFRQYYDRSEVLASPHGLVVIDFVDEDELYPYHPESRVRLDVSGMSMVCHSEDDSVSIVRWSRARIHRPKDGIPPQAMESFRDFIPRWAEVTNKTVREYVAEGRRMDTEPVGSLG
;
A
#
# COMPACT_ATOMS: atom_id res chain seq x y z
N MET A 1 26.54 -68.86 59.08
CA MET A 1 27.58 -68.72 60.13
C MET A 1 27.68 -67.23 60.44
N VAL A 2 27.00 -66.75 61.50
CA VAL A 2 27.59 -66.27 62.78
C VAL A 2 28.62 -65.16 62.51
N SER A 3 28.51 -63.88 62.91
CA SER A 3 27.98 -63.18 64.10
C SER A 3 27.81 -61.66 63.77
N ALA A 4 26.78 -60.95 64.25
CA ALA A 4 26.80 -59.99 65.39
C ALA A 4 28.12 -59.18 65.52
N SER A 5 28.18 -57.85 65.70
CA SER A 5 27.38 -56.97 66.58
C SER A 5 27.66 -55.48 66.30
N ALA A 6 26.70 -54.63 66.72
CA ALA A 6 26.70 -53.17 66.65
C ALA A 6 27.41 -52.47 67.83
N SER A 7 27.83 -51.21 67.62
CA SER A 7 27.85 -50.07 68.57
C SER A 7 28.45 -48.86 67.82
N GLY A 8 27.76 -47.74 67.53
CA GLY A 8 27.17 -46.76 68.46
C GLY A 8 28.27 -46.09 69.31
N ASP A 9 28.42 -44.78 69.44
CA ASP A 9 27.78 -43.57 68.93
C ASP A 9 28.64 -42.38 69.46
N ALA A 10 28.52 -41.19 68.87
CA ALA A 10 28.72 -39.85 69.48
C ALA A 10 30.10 -39.48 70.11
N THR A 11 30.71 -38.29 69.97
CA THR A 11 30.31 -36.94 69.54
C THR A 11 31.53 -36.00 69.65
N SER A 12 31.58 -34.94 68.81
CA SER A 12 32.00 -33.55 69.15
C SER A 12 33.49 -33.29 69.48
N SER A 13 34.22 -32.29 68.97
CA SER A 13 33.94 -31.05 68.22
C SER A 13 35.24 -30.39 67.72
N ARG A 14 35.12 -29.63 66.60
CA ARG A 14 35.76 -28.33 66.24
C ARG A 14 37.29 -28.13 66.35
N ASP A 15 37.94 -27.87 65.21
CA ASP A 15 38.52 -26.58 64.73
C ASP A 15 39.44 -26.88 63.50
N SER A 16 39.14 -26.47 62.26
CA SER A 16 39.34 -25.19 61.53
C SER A 16 40.63 -25.10 60.67
N SER A 17 40.47 -24.59 59.43
CA SER A 17 41.49 -24.14 58.42
C SER A 17 42.37 -25.23 57.75
N GLU A 18 42.78 -25.27 56.47
CA GLU A 18 43.08 -24.31 55.38
C GLU A 18 42.88 -25.01 54.00
N ASP A 19 42.16 -24.43 53.04
CA ASP A 19 42.60 -23.58 51.91
C ASP A 19 43.35 -24.27 50.76
N ALA A 20 42.68 -24.38 49.61
CA ALA A 20 43.28 -24.10 48.31
C ALA A 20 42.17 -23.70 47.31
N SER A 21 41.72 -22.46 47.47
CA SER A 21 40.85 -21.76 46.54
C SER A 21 41.38 -21.78 45.09
N ARG A 22 40.65 -22.44 44.18
CA ARG A 22 40.84 -22.30 42.71
C ARG A 22 40.41 -20.90 42.28
N ARG A 23 41.31 -19.92 42.39
CA ARG A 23 41.12 -18.57 41.82
C ARG A 23 41.07 -18.69 40.30
N SER A 24 39.87 -18.62 39.72
CA SER A 24 39.65 -18.44 38.29
C SER A 24 40.26 -17.10 37.86
N TYR A 25 41.48 -17.12 37.33
CA TYR A 25 42.19 -15.95 36.83
C TYR A 25 41.50 -15.45 35.56
N LYS A 26 40.53 -14.53 35.69
CA LYS A 26 40.06 -13.75 34.55
C LYS A 26 41.23 -12.86 34.12
N SER A 27 41.72 -13.06 32.90
CA SER A 27 42.83 -12.28 32.34
C SER A 27 42.58 -10.78 32.57
N THR A 28 43.62 -10.07 33.04
CA THR A 28 43.59 -8.64 33.37
C THR A 28 43.08 -7.78 32.23
N TYR A 29 43.21 -8.24 30.99
CA TYR A 29 42.62 -7.62 29.81
C TYR A 29 41.08 -7.60 29.86
N TYR A 30 40.44 -8.73 30.16
CA TYR A 30 38.98 -8.82 30.24
C TYR A 30 38.44 -8.04 31.43
N ALA A 31 39.15 -8.04 32.57
CA ALA A 31 38.78 -7.23 33.72
C ALA A 31 38.75 -5.74 33.35
N ARG A 32 39.81 -5.23 32.70
CA ARG A 32 39.87 -3.84 32.23
C ARG A 32 38.79 -3.53 31.18
N LYS A 33 38.58 -4.42 30.20
CA LYS A 33 37.56 -4.25 29.16
C LYS A 33 36.15 -4.20 29.75
N ILE A 34 35.85 -5.03 30.74
CA ILE A 34 34.55 -5.00 31.44
C ILE A 34 34.39 -3.67 32.18
N THR A 35 35.42 -3.17 32.86
CA THR A 35 35.38 -1.86 33.52
C THR A 35 35.15 -0.73 32.53
N THR A 36 35.84 -0.73 31.39
CA THR A 36 35.64 0.26 30.32
C THR A 36 34.22 0.22 29.78
N LEU A 37 33.69 -0.97 29.48
CA LEU A 37 32.31 -1.13 28.98
C LEU A 37 31.26 -0.74 30.03
N GLN A 38 31.53 -0.96 31.32
CA GLN A 38 30.66 -0.53 32.41
C GLN A 38 30.62 0.99 32.53
N GLN A 39 31.76 1.65 32.34
CA GLN A 39 31.87 3.10 32.35
C GLN A 39 31.19 3.72 31.11
N GLU A 40 31.43 3.17 29.92
CA GLU A 40 30.75 3.58 28.69
C GLU A 40 29.23 3.39 28.78
N LYS A 41 28.77 2.26 29.35
CA LYS A 41 27.35 2.04 29.63
C LYS A 41 26.79 3.11 30.56
N HIS A 42 27.54 3.50 31.60
CA HIS A 42 27.10 4.51 32.55
C HIS A 42 26.96 5.87 31.87
N GLU A 43 27.98 6.29 31.12
CA GLU A 43 27.99 7.54 30.35
C GLU A 43 26.84 7.59 29.33
N LEU A 44 26.62 6.51 28.57
CA LEU A 44 25.49 6.43 27.64
C LEU A 44 24.13 6.47 28.36
N THR A 45 24.04 5.89 29.56
CA THR A 45 22.81 5.94 30.34
C THR A 45 22.52 7.36 30.84
N GLU A 46 23.55 8.10 31.25
CA GLU A 46 23.43 9.51 31.63
C GLU A 46 23.03 10.38 30.44
N GLN A 47 23.67 10.22 29.28
CA GLN A 47 23.30 10.93 28.05
C GLN A 47 21.85 10.67 27.64
N VAL A 48 21.40 9.40 27.73
CA VAL A 48 19.99 9.06 27.45
C VAL A 48 19.04 9.73 28.45
N ASN A 49 19.41 9.83 29.72
CA ASN A 49 18.59 10.48 30.74
C ASN A 49 18.56 12.00 30.58
N GLU A 50 19.68 12.62 30.21
CA GLU A 50 19.74 14.05 29.86
C GLU A 50 18.89 14.35 28.62
N LEU A 51 19.02 13.56 27.55
CA LEU A 51 18.18 13.71 26.35
C LEU A 51 16.68 13.51 26.65
N LYS A 52 16.33 12.60 27.56
CA LYS A 52 14.96 12.41 28.06
C LYS A 52 14.48 13.60 28.91
N ALA A 53 15.37 14.25 29.66
CA ALA A 53 15.04 15.43 30.45
C ALA A 53 14.89 16.68 29.56
N GLU A 54 15.75 16.86 28.55
CA GLU A 54 15.72 17.98 27.60
C GLU A 54 14.49 17.96 26.67
N ARG A 55 14.06 16.78 26.22
CA ARG A 55 12.86 16.63 25.38
C ARG A 55 11.55 16.53 26.17
N GLY A 56 11.62 16.54 27.51
CA GLY A 56 10.53 16.10 28.36
C GLY A 56 10.28 14.59 28.20
N VAL A 57 9.58 13.99 29.18
CA VAL A 57 9.11 12.60 29.04
C VAL A 57 8.04 12.57 27.96
N VAL A 58 8.47 12.48 26.70
CA VAL A 58 7.58 12.10 25.61
C VAL A 58 7.25 10.63 25.87
N ASP A 59 5.99 10.36 26.21
CA ASP A 59 5.49 9.00 26.21
C ASP A 59 5.76 8.41 24.82
N MET A 60 6.73 7.51 24.74
CA MET A 60 7.12 6.89 23.47
C MET A 60 6.13 5.82 23.05
N ALA A 61 5.19 5.40 23.93
CA ALA A 61 4.18 4.42 23.58
C ALA A 61 3.33 4.84 22.36
N PRO A 62 2.72 6.03 22.31
CA PRO A 62 2.00 6.50 21.12
C PRO A 62 2.89 6.60 19.89
N THR A 63 4.16 7.02 20.03
CA THR A 63 5.11 7.07 18.90
C THR A 63 5.52 5.68 18.42
N LEU A 64 5.67 4.70 19.31
CA LEU A 64 6.00 3.31 18.97
C LEU A 64 4.82 2.60 18.33
N GLU A 65 3.60 2.85 18.82
CA GLU A 65 2.36 2.34 18.23
C GLU A 65 2.13 2.95 16.85
N GLN A 66 2.29 4.27 16.71
CA GLN A 66 2.23 4.94 15.41
C GLN A 66 3.31 4.42 14.46
N ASN A 67 4.55 4.20 14.92
CA ASN A 67 5.61 3.60 14.10
C ASN A 67 5.31 2.14 13.73
N ALA A 68 4.69 1.37 14.62
CA ALA A 68 4.28 0.00 14.32
C ALA A 68 3.17 -0.03 13.27
N LEU A 69 2.20 0.88 13.37
CA LEU A 69 1.14 1.07 12.38
C LEU A 69 1.71 1.49 11.03
N LEU A 70 2.63 2.47 11.01
CA LEU A 70 3.32 2.91 9.79
C LEU A 70 4.11 1.77 9.14
N ARG A 71 4.84 0.97 9.93
CA ARG A 71 5.57 -0.20 9.42
C ARG A 71 4.63 -1.26 8.85
N SER A 72 3.51 -1.53 9.54
CA SER A 72 2.48 -2.45 9.06
C SER A 72 1.87 -1.97 7.76
N GLY A 73 1.56 -0.67 7.65
CA GLY A 73 1.05 -0.04 6.43
C GLY A 73 2.04 -0.14 5.27
N LEU A 74 3.33 0.16 5.53
CA LEU A 74 4.40 0.02 4.53
C LEU A 74 4.60 -1.44 4.09
N GLN A 75 4.49 -2.40 5.01
CA GLN A 75 4.57 -3.82 4.68
C GLN A 75 3.38 -4.28 3.83
N ALA A 76 2.16 -3.88 4.20
CA ALA A 76 0.96 -4.17 3.43
C ALA A 76 1.03 -3.55 2.03
N ALA A 77 1.48 -2.30 1.91
CA ALA A 77 1.74 -1.65 0.63
C ALA A 77 2.77 -2.41 -0.21
N GLY A 78 3.88 -2.84 0.41
CA GLY A 78 4.92 -3.63 -0.26
C GLY A 78 4.41 -4.98 -0.77
N TRP A 79 3.58 -5.67 0.01
CA TRP A 79 2.95 -6.93 -0.43
C TRP A 79 1.94 -6.72 -1.55
N ALA A 80 1.08 -5.71 -1.44
CA ALA A 80 0.10 -5.39 -2.47
C ALA A 80 0.80 -5.03 -3.80
N MET A 81 1.91 -4.29 -3.75
CA MET A 81 2.75 -3.99 -4.90
C MET A 81 3.38 -5.23 -5.51
N ALA A 82 3.97 -6.11 -4.70
CA ALA A 82 4.59 -7.33 -5.19
C ALA A 82 3.57 -8.30 -5.81
N GLU A 83 2.40 -8.45 -5.18
CA GLU A 83 1.30 -9.26 -5.70
C GLU A 83 0.77 -8.68 -7.01
N ALA A 84 0.51 -7.38 -7.06
CA ALA A 84 0.08 -6.69 -8.27
C ALA A 84 1.06 -6.88 -9.43
N GLN A 85 2.36 -6.72 -9.15
CA GLN A 85 3.40 -6.94 -10.13
C GLN A 85 3.41 -8.38 -10.65
N SER A 86 3.26 -9.38 -9.76
CA SER A 86 3.20 -10.80 -10.14
C SER A 86 1.97 -11.13 -10.98
N VAL A 87 0.77 -10.71 -10.54
CA VAL A 87 -0.50 -10.98 -11.23
C VAL A 87 -0.50 -10.36 -12.63
N LEU A 88 -0.08 -9.09 -12.75
CA LEU A 88 -0.04 -8.42 -14.04
C LEU A 88 1.03 -9.02 -14.96
N SER A 89 2.20 -9.39 -14.43
CA SER A 89 3.25 -10.04 -15.23
C SER A 89 2.82 -11.41 -15.76
N ASN A 90 2.16 -12.22 -14.94
CA ASN A 90 1.62 -13.51 -15.37
C ASN A 90 0.51 -13.34 -16.42
N ARG A 91 -0.43 -12.42 -16.18
CA ARG A 91 -1.49 -12.08 -17.15
C ARG A 91 -0.91 -11.58 -18.47
N MET A 92 0.15 -10.76 -18.44
CA MET A 92 0.86 -10.35 -19.65
C MET A 92 1.45 -11.55 -20.37
N ALA A 93 2.14 -12.46 -19.68
CA ALA A 93 2.74 -13.64 -20.29
C ALA A 93 1.70 -14.59 -20.91
N GLU A 94 0.56 -14.80 -20.25
CA GLU A 94 -0.58 -15.55 -20.80
C GLU A 94 -1.16 -14.87 -22.04
N THR A 95 -1.21 -13.53 -22.02
CA THR A 95 -1.75 -12.71 -23.12
C THR A 95 -0.75 -12.49 -24.25
N SER A 96 0.56 -12.73 -24.03
CA SER A 96 1.64 -12.63 -25.02
C SER A 96 1.68 -13.80 -26.02
N GLY A 97 1.10 -14.95 -25.65
CA GLY A 97 0.98 -16.10 -26.56
C GLY A 97 0.10 -15.82 -27.78
N ASP A 98 -0.80 -14.85 -27.66
CA ASP A 98 -1.56 -14.24 -28.74
C ASP A 98 -1.08 -12.79 -28.94
N ALA A 99 -1.12 -12.23 -30.15
CA ALA A 99 -0.54 -10.92 -30.47
C ALA A 99 -1.27 -9.69 -29.84
N HIS A 100 -1.80 -9.80 -28.62
CA HIS A 100 -2.76 -8.90 -28.00
C HIS A 100 -2.15 -7.70 -27.28
N LEU A 101 -0.90 -7.76 -26.80
CA LEU A 101 -0.24 -6.58 -26.21
C LEU A 101 -0.02 -5.44 -27.22
N ARG A 102 -0.07 -5.75 -28.53
CA ARG A 102 0.00 -4.76 -29.62
C ARG A 102 -1.31 -4.02 -29.87
N ARG A 103 -2.42 -4.51 -29.33
CA ARG A 103 -3.76 -3.96 -29.59
C ARG A 103 -4.40 -3.55 -28.28
N SER A 104 -5.26 -2.53 -28.36
CA SER A 104 -6.15 -2.24 -27.23
C SER A 104 -6.97 -3.50 -26.96
N HIS A 105 -6.82 -4.06 -25.77
CA HIS A 105 -7.59 -5.22 -25.30
C HIS A 105 -8.35 -4.83 -24.05
N ARG A 106 -9.59 -5.29 -23.93
CA ARG A 106 -10.42 -5.06 -22.77
C ARG A 106 -11.38 -6.21 -22.57
N GLN A 107 -11.42 -6.71 -21.35
CA GLN A 107 -12.39 -7.68 -20.87
C GLN A 107 -13.11 -7.07 -19.67
N VAL A 108 -14.44 -7.16 -19.66
CA VAL A 108 -15.29 -6.76 -18.54
C VAL A 108 -16.25 -7.90 -18.27
N GLU A 109 -16.28 -8.35 -17.03
CA GLU A 109 -17.22 -9.35 -16.55
C GLU A 109 -18.03 -8.75 -15.41
N SER A 110 -19.33 -9.06 -15.36
CA SER A 110 -20.17 -8.60 -14.27
C SER A 110 -21.12 -9.70 -13.81
N THR A 111 -21.08 -9.97 -12.52
CA THR A 111 -21.83 -11.03 -11.85
C THR A 111 -22.59 -10.45 -10.64
N GLU A 112 -23.57 -11.20 -10.16
CA GLU A 112 -24.29 -10.87 -8.92
C GLU A 112 -23.90 -11.90 -7.85
N ALA A 113 -23.47 -11.42 -6.70
CA ALA A 113 -23.13 -12.26 -5.56
C ALA A 113 -24.42 -12.76 -4.86
N SER A 114 -24.31 -13.81 -4.04
CA SER A 114 -25.45 -14.41 -3.35
C SER A 114 -26.17 -13.45 -2.38
N ASN A 115 -25.48 -12.40 -1.92
CA ASN A 115 -26.05 -11.34 -1.09
C ASN A 115 -26.67 -10.19 -1.92
N GLY A 116 -26.68 -10.30 -3.24
CA GLY A 116 -27.25 -9.32 -4.17
C GLY A 116 -26.30 -8.16 -4.53
N ASP A 117 -25.04 -8.20 -4.10
CA ASP A 117 -24.03 -7.24 -4.54
C ASP A 117 -23.68 -7.46 -6.00
N ILE A 118 -23.35 -6.37 -6.69
CA ILE A 118 -22.87 -6.44 -8.07
C ILE A 118 -21.34 -6.43 -8.05
N LEU A 119 -20.75 -7.47 -8.64
CA LEU A 119 -19.32 -7.58 -8.86
C LEU A 119 -19.02 -7.26 -10.31
N ILE A 120 -18.00 -6.44 -10.54
CA ILE A 120 -17.52 -6.08 -11.87
C ILE A 120 -16.01 -6.23 -11.89
N GLU A 121 -15.52 -7.17 -12.69
CA GLU A 121 -14.08 -7.37 -12.91
C GLU A 121 -13.69 -6.88 -14.30
N GLN A 122 -12.54 -6.20 -14.38
CA GLN A 122 -12.04 -5.64 -15.61
C GLN A 122 -10.56 -5.97 -15.78
N PHE A 123 -10.19 -6.32 -17.00
CA PHE A 123 -8.82 -6.40 -17.44
C PHE A 123 -8.66 -5.56 -18.70
N ALA A 124 -7.58 -4.80 -18.81
CA ALA A 124 -7.34 -3.97 -19.98
C ALA A 124 -5.84 -3.86 -20.27
N VAL A 125 -5.52 -3.85 -21.57
CA VAL A 125 -4.22 -3.48 -22.11
C VAL A 125 -4.40 -2.26 -23.00
N LEU A 126 -3.66 -1.20 -22.67
CA LEU A 126 -3.71 0.10 -23.33
C LEU A 126 -2.34 0.44 -23.90
N PRO A 127 -2.10 0.13 -25.18
CA PRO A 127 -0.85 0.51 -25.83
C PRO A 127 -0.82 2.01 -26.16
N PHE A 128 0.37 2.60 -26.13
CA PHE A 128 0.68 3.99 -26.51
C PHE A 128 1.72 4.01 -27.65
N PRO A 129 1.30 3.75 -28.90
CA PRO A 129 2.21 3.68 -30.04
C PRO A 129 2.98 4.98 -30.24
N GLY A 130 4.29 4.88 -30.46
CA GLY A 130 5.16 6.04 -30.68
C GLY A 130 5.52 6.82 -29.41
N VAL A 131 5.18 6.30 -28.22
CA VAL A 131 5.65 6.80 -26.93
C VAL A 131 6.67 5.82 -26.38
N SER A 132 7.84 6.32 -26.00
CA SER A 132 8.96 5.52 -25.47
C SER A 132 9.21 5.73 -23.97
N SER A 133 8.75 6.86 -23.42
CA SER A 133 8.93 7.21 -22.01
C SER A 133 7.82 6.58 -21.15
N ILE A 134 8.18 5.57 -20.36
CA ILE A 134 7.28 4.98 -19.36
C ILE A 134 6.88 6.02 -18.33
N LYS A 135 7.84 6.80 -17.84
CA LYS A 135 7.60 7.84 -16.83
C LYS A 135 6.52 8.82 -17.28
N HIS A 136 6.54 9.23 -18.55
CA HIS A 136 5.54 10.12 -19.14
C HIS A 136 4.12 9.54 -19.05
N VAL A 137 3.95 8.28 -19.46
CA VAL A 137 2.64 7.59 -19.39
C VAL A 137 2.22 7.32 -17.95
N TYR A 138 3.17 7.03 -17.06
CA TYR A 138 2.92 6.83 -15.64
C TYR A 138 2.45 8.12 -14.96
N GLU A 139 3.08 9.26 -15.21
CA GLU A 139 2.65 10.56 -14.67
C GLU A 139 1.26 10.95 -15.19
N ALA A 140 0.97 10.71 -16.47
CA ALA A 140 -0.36 10.90 -17.04
C ALA A 140 -1.42 9.99 -16.36
N LEU A 141 -1.07 8.74 -16.03
CA LEU A 141 -1.93 7.84 -15.28
C LEU A 141 -2.21 8.36 -13.86
N LEU A 142 -1.18 8.84 -13.16
CA LEU A 142 -1.34 9.42 -11.82
C LEU A 142 -2.27 10.64 -11.84
N LEU A 143 -2.09 11.53 -12.80
CA LEU A 143 -2.97 12.70 -12.97
C LEU A 143 -4.42 12.31 -13.22
N ALA A 144 -4.66 11.34 -14.10
CA ALA A 144 -6.02 10.87 -14.41
C ALA A 144 -6.71 10.20 -13.22
N ILE A 145 -5.95 9.59 -12.30
CA ILE A 145 -6.48 8.97 -11.09
C ILE A 145 -6.74 10.03 -10.01
N SER A 146 -5.81 10.96 -9.79
CA SER A 146 -5.99 12.01 -8.78
C SER A 146 -7.12 12.98 -9.13
N HIS A 147 -7.28 13.35 -10.41
CA HIS A 147 -8.35 14.26 -10.86
C HIS A 147 -9.60 13.53 -11.39
N GLN A 148 -9.90 12.35 -10.83
CA GLN A 148 -11.00 11.52 -11.35
C GLN A 148 -12.37 12.20 -11.19
N GLU A 149 -12.56 13.08 -10.21
CA GLU A 149 -13.78 13.86 -9.98
C GLU A 149 -14.09 14.79 -11.15
N PHE A 150 -13.09 15.54 -11.62
CA PHE A 150 -13.23 16.40 -12.81
C PHE A 150 -13.43 15.56 -14.05
N THR A 151 -12.66 14.49 -14.17
CA THR A 151 -12.68 13.64 -15.36
C THR A 151 -14.05 12.96 -15.55
N VAL A 152 -14.63 12.45 -14.45
CA VAL A 152 -15.99 11.86 -14.43
C VAL A 152 -17.03 12.92 -14.77
N TRP A 153 -16.93 14.11 -14.17
CA TRP A 153 -17.84 15.21 -14.46
C TRP A 153 -17.85 15.60 -15.94
N GLU A 154 -16.68 15.90 -16.51
CA GLU A 154 -16.54 16.40 -17.88
C GLU A 154 -16.95 15.38 -18.94
N ASN A 155 -16.64 14.09 -18.73
CA ASN A 155 -16.84 13.06 -19.74
C ASN A 155 -18.15 12.29 -19.59
N LEU A 156 -18.70 12.18 -18.36
CA LEU A 156 -19.93 11.43 -18.10
C LEU A 156 -21.12 12.33 -17.74
N GLY A 157 -20.89 13.62 -17.45
CA GLY A 157 -21.94 14.54 -17.01
C GLY A 157 -22.50 14.19 -15.62
N VAL A 158 -21.78 13.37 -14.85
CA VAL A 158 -22.19 12.89 -13.53
C VAL A 158 -21.41 13.65 -12.48
N LEU A 159 -22.08 14.27 -11.51
CA LEU A 159 -21.40 15.00 -10.44
C LEU A 159 -20.60 14.04 -9.58
N ALA A 160 -19.27 14.14 -9.67
CA ALA A 160 -18.35 13.52 -8.74
C ALA A 160 -17.71 14.60 -7.87
N MET A 161 -17.60 14.35 -6.57
CA MET A 161 -17.01 15.24 -5.60
C MET A 161 -15.94 14.49 -4.82
N CYS A 162 -14.75 15.09 -4.69
CA CYS A 162 -13.74 14.67 -3.74
C CYS A 162 -13.99 15.36 -2.40
N GLU A 163 -14.24 14.60 -1.33
CA GLU A 163 -14.41 15.16 0.01
C GLU A 163 -13.09 15.20 0.78
N LEU A 164 -12.19 14.27 0.47
CA LEU A 164 -10.86 14.17 1.04
C LEU A 164 -9.90 13.59 0.01
N GLU A 165 -8.76 14.24 -0.20
CA GLU A 165 -7.57 13.66 -0.81
C GLU A 165 -6.39 13.98 0.10
N ASP A 166 -5.92 12.99 0.86
CA ASP A 166 -4.68 13.14 1.63
C ASP A 166 -3.51 12.95 0.68
N THR A 167 -2.98 14.06 0.17
CA THR A 167 -1.82 14.09 -0.75
C THR A 167 -0.50 14.35 -0.02
N THR A 168 -0.45 14.18 1.31
CA THR A 168 0.76 14.48 2.09
C THR A 168 1.96 13.61 1.72
N ASP A 169 1.74 12.47 1.06
CA ASP A 169 2.76 11.60 0.47
C ASP A 169 2.47 11.34 -1.02
N TYR A 170 3.50 11.42 -1.87
CA TYR A 170 3.40 11.11 -3.30
C TYR A 170 3.26 9.60 -3.57
N SER A 171 3.67 8.76 -2.62
CA SER A 171 3.70 7.30 -2.76
C SER A 171 2.45 6.60 -2.21
N ALA A 172 1.72 7.25 -1.31
CA ALA A 172 0.49 6.73 -0.73
C ALA A 172 -0.51 7.86 -0.49
N SER A 173 -1.78 7.63 -0.83
CA SER A 173 -2.85 8.60 -0.58
C SER A 173 -4.16 7.88 -0.25
N GLN A 174 -4.97 8.47 0.62
CA GLN A 174 -6.37 8.09 0.76
C GLN A 174 -7.24 9.11 0.06
N SER A 175 -8.27 8.64 -0.65
CA SER A 175 -9.20 9.50 -1.37
C SER A 175 -10.64 9.03 -1.16
N ARG A 176 -11.53 9.98 -0.82
CA ARG A 176 -12.96 9.74 -0.65
C ARG A 176 -13.77 10.51 -1.67
N TYR A 177 -14.59 9.79 -2.42
CA TYR A 177 -15.40 10.33 -3.52
C TYR A 177 -16.88 10.02 -3.36
N PHE A 178 -17.70 10.98 -3.76
CA PHE A 178 -19.15 10.82 -3.93
C PHE A 178 -19.54 11.08 -5.36
N THR A 179 -20.26 10.14 -5.95
CA THR A 179 -20.76 10.28 -7.32
C THR A 179 -22.27 10.27 -7.33
N LYS A 180 -22.89 11.36 -7.76
CA LYS A 180 -24.35 11.50 -7.89
C LYS A 180 -24.85 10.88 -9.19
N VAL A 181 -24.87 9.55 -9.25
CA VAL A 181 -25.33 8.81 -10.44
C VAL A 181 -26.84 8.98 -10.64
N LEU A 182 -27.60 9.08 -9.53
CA LEU A 182 -29.06 9.24 -9.56
C LEU A 182 -29.53 10.31 -8.56
N PRO A 183 -30.66 10.98 -8.81
CA PRO A 183 -31.22 11.95 -7.86
C PRO A 183 -31.47 11.31 -6.50
N GLY A 184 -30.86 11.86 -5.45
CA GLY A 184 -31.05 11.42 -4.08
C GLY A 184 -30.33 10.12 -3.69
N LEU A 185 -29.49 9.56 -4.57
CA LEU A 185 -28.72 8.36 -4.27
C LEU A 185 -27.27 8.52 -4.74
N ASP A 186 -26.39 8.71 -3.77
CA ASP A 186 -24.97 8.93 -4.02
C ASP A 186 -24.20 7.60 -3.95
N LEU A 187 -23.25 7.40 -4.86
CA LEU A 187 -22.28 6.30 -4.79
C LEU A 187 -21.06 6.79 -4.01
N GLU A 188 -20.74 6.13 -2.91
CA GLU A 188 -19.59 6.45 -2.06
C GLU A 188 -18.44 5.48 -2.34
N LYS A 189 -17.26 6.02 -2.61
CA LYS A 189 -15.99 5.29 -2.74
C LYS A 189 -15.00 5.86 -1.73
N ASN A 190 -14.43 4.99 -0.90
CA ASN A 190 -13.29 5.32 -0.04
C ASN A 190 -12.13 4.38 -0.41
N SER A 191 -10.98 4.93 -0.79
CA SER A 191 -9.88 4.13 -1.31
C SER A 191 -8.53 4.61 -0.81
N ALA A 192 -7.66 3.66 -0.51
CA ALA A 192 -6.23 3.89 -0.37
C ALA A 192 -5.56 3.60 -1.71
N SER A 193 -4.59 4.42 -2.11
CA SER A 193 -3.78 4.21 -3.30
C SER A 193 -2.31 4.22 -2.92
N PHE A 194 -1.55 3.35 -3.57
CA PHE A 194 -0.11 3.21 -3.44
C PHE A 194 0.50 3.33 -4.83
N ARG A 195 1.62 4.04 -4.94
CA ARG A 195 2.19 4.48 -6.22
C ARG A 195 3.70 4.34 -6.15
N GLN A 196 4.30 3.64 -7.10
CA GLN A 196 5.75 3.52 -7.17
C GLN A 196 6.25 3.44 -8.61
N TYR A 197 7.31 4.19 -8.90
CA TYR A 197 8.05 4.09 -10.14
C TYR A 197 9.39 3.41 -9.88
N TYR A 198 9.73 2.42 -10.71
CA TYR A 198 10.97 1.67 -10.64
C TYR A 198 11.84 2.01 -11.84
N ASP A 199 12.88 2.81 -11.63
CA ASP A 199 13.92 3.09 -12.66
C ASP A 199 14.69 1.82 -13.05
N ARG A 200 14.82 0.88 -12.11
CA ARG A 200 15.43 -0.44 -12.31
C ARG A 200 14.61 -1.44 -11.48
N SER A 201 14.28 -2.57 -12.07
CA SER A 201 13.57 -3.64 -11.39
C SER A 201 14.42 -4.91 -11.36
N GLU A 202 14.37 -5.63 -10.24
CA GLU A 202 14.97 -6.96 -10.12
C GLU A 202 14.06 -8.06 -10.71
N VAL A 203 12.78 -7.73 -10.94
CA VAL A 203 11.74 -8.67 -11.39
C VAL A 203 11.41 -8.47 -12.87
N LEU A 204 11.35 -7.22 -13.33
CA LEU A 204 11.21 -6.89 -14.75
C LEU A 204 12.54 -6.39 -15.31
N ALA A 205 12.87 -6.79 -16.54
CA ALA A 205 14.12 -6.38 -17.19
C ALA A 205 14.15 -4.89 -17.60
N SER A 206 13.03 -4.18 -17.46
CA SER A 206 12.85 -2.78 -17.86
C SER A 206 12.24 -1.93 -16.73
N PRO A 207 12.41 -0.60 -16.80
CA PRO A 207 11.70 0.32 -15.91
C PRO A 207 10.19 0.08 -15.99
N HIS A 208 9.47 0.38 -14.91
CA HIS A 208 8.01 0.34 -14.93
C HIS A 208 7.42 1.20 -13.81
N GLY A 209 6.18 1.65 -14.00
CA GLY A 209 5.39 2.31 -12.96
C GLY A 209 4.27 1.40 -12.48
N LEU A 210 3.97 1.41 -11.19
CA LEU A 210 2.93 0.60 -10.58
C LEU A 210 2.02 1.47 -9.72
N VAL A 211 0.71 1.31 -9.91
CA VAL A 211 -0.32 1.92 -9.09
C VAL A 211 -1.23 0.82 -8.58
N VAL A 212 -1.41 0.76 -7.27
CA VAL A 212 -2.35 -0.14 -6.60
C VAL A 212 -3.38 0.71 -5.88
N ILE A 213 -4.65 0.34 -6.01
CA ILE A 213 -5.77 0.96 -5.31
C ILE A 213 -6.50 -0.15 -4.59
N ASP A 214 -6.87 0.09 -3.35
CA ASP A 214 -7.76 -0.79 -2.60
C ASP A 214 -8.81 0.01 -1.83
N PHE A 215 -9.90 -0.64 -1.46
CA PHE A 215 -10.96 0.01 -0.69
C PHE A 215 -10.60 0.07 0.79
N VAL A 216 -11.09 1.11 1.46
CA VAL A 216 -11.01 1.22 2.92
C VAL A 216 -12.26 0.57 3.50
N ASP A 217 -12.09 -0.54 4.22
CA ASP A 217 -13.22 -1.30 4.77
C ASP A 217 -13.85 -0.62 5.99
N GLU A 218 -12.99 -0.14 6.88
CA GLU A 218 -13.35 0.53 8.13
C GLU A 218 -12.58 1.85 8.24
N ASP A 219 -13.32 2.94 8.47
CA ASP A 219 -12.77 4.29 8.63
C ASP A 219 -13.45 4.94 9.85
N GLU A 220 -12.75 4.98 10.97
CA GLU A 220 -13.26 5.57 12.21
C GLU A 220 -13.36 7.10 12.13
N LEU A 221 -12.52 7.73 11.32
CA LEU A 221 -12.47 9.18 11.17
C LEU A 221 -13.60 9.68 10.26
N TYR A 222 -13.90 8.90 9.22
CA TYR A 222 -14.96 9.18 8.24
C TYR A 222 -15.86 7.96 8.01
N PRO A 223 -16.74 7.62 8.97
CA PRO A 223 -17.61 6.46 8.85
C PRO A 223 -18.49 6.49 7.59
N TYR A 224 -18.75 5.30 7.05
CA TYR A 224 -19.68 5.12 5.95
C TYR A 224 -21.12 5.44 6.35
N HIS A 225 -21.88 6.10 5.47
CA HIS A 225 -23.27 6.49 5.68
C HIS A 225 -24.25 5.66 4.84
N PRO A 226 -24.67 4.47 5.32
CA PRO A 226 -25.49 3.54 4.54
C PRO A 226 -26.91 4.04 4.22
N GLU A 227 -27.44 4.98 4.99
CA GLU A 227 -28.81 5.49 4.82
C GLU A 227 -28.97 6.42 3.62
N SER A 228 -27.89 7.04 3.16
CA SER A 228 -27.91 8.05 2.10
C SER A 228 -27.02 7.73 0.91
N ARG A 229 -26.16 6.69 1.03
CA ARG A 229 -25.11 6.39 0.06
C ARG A 229 -25.00 4.92 -0.19
N VAL A 230 -24.74 4.53 -1.43
CA VAL A 230 -24.41 3.16 -1.84
C VAL A 230 -22.90 2.99 -1.79
N ARG A 231 -22.41 1.97 -1.08
CA ARG A 231 -20.97 1.69 -0.99
C ARG A 231 -20.46 1.06 -2.27
N LEU A 232 -19.37 1.63 -2.80
CA LEU A 232 -18.57 1.12 -3.90
C LEU A 232 -17.16 0.82 -3.40
N ASP A 233 -16.83 -0.46 -3.34
CA ASP A 233 -15.46 -0.91 -3.10
C ASP A 233 -14.75 -1.09 -4.43
N VAL A 234 -13.54 -0.53 -4.55
CA VAL A 234 -12.71 -0.67 -5.74
C VAL A 234 -11.32 -1.12 -5.33
N SER A 235 -10.92 -2.28 -5.84
CA SER A 235 -9.54 -2.76 -5.83
C SER A 235 -9.01 -2.77 -7.26
N GLY A 236 -7.75 -2.44 -7.46
CA GLY A 236 -7.17 -2.44 -8.79
C GLY A 236 -5.66 -2.24 -8.79
N MET A 237 -5.06 -2.64 -9.90
CA MET A 237 -3.64 -2.57 -10.16
C MET A 237 -3.43 -2.12 -11.59
N SER A 238 -2.55 -1.14 -11.79
CA SER A 238 -2.15 -0.65 -13.10
C SER A 238 -0.63 -0.63 -13.18
N MET A 239 -0.08 -1.30 -14.18
CA MET A 239 1.35 -1.29 -14.47
C MET A 239 1.60 -0.59 -15.80
N VAL A 240 2.55 0.33 -15.82
CA VAL A 240 3.04 1.00 -17.02
C VAL A 240 4.40 0.41 -17.35
N CYS A 241 4.52 -0.29 -18.48
CA CYS A 241 5.74 -0.99 -18.86
C CYS A 241 5.94 -0.96 -20.38
N HIS A 242 7.11 -1.37 -20.84
CA HIS A 242 7.30 -1.67 -22.27
C HIS A 242 6.55 -2.95 -22.65
N SER A 243 5.92 -2.94 -23.81
CA SER A 243 5.53 -4.15 -24.53
C SER A 243 6.71 -4.73 -25.30
N GLU A 244 6.54 -5.91 -25.85
CA GLU A 244 7.59 -6.66 -26.59
C GLU A 244 8.18 -5.92 -27.80
N ASP A 245 7.50 -4.88 -28.30
CA ASP A 245 7.94 -4.04 -29.42
C ASP A 245 8.56 -2.71 -28.98
N ASP A 246 8.97 -2.60 -27.71
CA ASP A 246 9.51 -1.40 -27.07
C ASP A 246 8.53 -0.20 -27.03
N SER A 247 7.25 -0.39 -27.36
CA SER A 247 6.22 0.63 -27.12
C SER A 247 5.75 0.61 -25.67
N VAL A 248 5.26 1.74 -25.16
CA VAL A 248 4.76 1.80 -23.77
C VAL A 248 3.31 1.34 -23.73
N SER A 249 2.96 0.51 -22.75
CA SER A 249 1.60 0.03 -22.50
C SER A 249 1.22 0.17 -21.03
N ILE A 250 -0.07 0.39 -20.77
CA ILE A 250 -0.65 0.20 -19.45
C ILE A 250 -1.38 -1.14 -19.43
N VAL A 251 -1.03 -1.99 -18.48
CA VAL A 251 -1.75 -3.23 -18.18
C VAL A 251 -2.46 -3.05 -16.84
N ARG A 252 -3.79 -3.20 -16.86
CA ARG A 252 -4.63 -2.91 -15.71
C ARG A 252 -5.56 -4.07 -15.41
N TRP A 253 -5.69 -4.39 -14.14
CA TRP A 253 -6.77 -5.19 -13.59
C TRP A 253 -7.51 -4.38 -12.53
N SER A 254 -8.83 -4.53 -12.47
CA SER A 254 -9.62 -3.96 -11.37
C SER A 254 -10.85 -4.80 -11.07
N ARG A 255 -11.30 -4.69 -9.82
CA ARG A 255 -12.55 -5.24 -9.33
C ARG A 255 -13.31 -4.14 -8.61
N ALA A 256 -14.58 -4.01 -8.96
CA ALA A 256 -15.52 -3.17 -8.26
C ALA A 256 -16.61 -4.04 -7.63
N ARG A 257 -17.01 -3.69 -6.40
CA ARG A 257 -18.15 -4.27 -5.70
C ARG A 257 -19.10 -3.16 -5.31
N ILE A 258 -20.30 -3.18 -5.89
CA ILE A 258 -21.39 -2.29 -5.52
C ILE A 258 -22.22 -3.03 -4.49
N HIS A 259 -22.23 -2.55 -3.25
CA HIS A 259 -22.97 -3.17 -2.16
C HIS A 259 -24.45 -2.89 -2.31
N ARG A 260 -25.27 -3.92 -2.13
CA ARG A 260 -26.71 -3.76 -2.12
C ARG A 260 -27.17 -3.12 -0.80
N PRO A 261 -27.87 -1.98 -0.83
CA PRO A 261 -28.38 -1.36 0.38
C PRO A 261 -29.39 -2.26 1.11
N LYS A 262 -29.34 -2.27 2.45
CA LYS A 262 -30.18 -3.14 3.30
C LYS A 262 -31.67 -2.82 3.17
N ASP A 263 -32.01 -1.54 3.04
CA ASP A 263 -33.40 -1.08 2.92
C ASP A 263 -33.96 -1.21 1.49
N GLY A 264 -33.13 -1.72 0.58
CA GLY A 264 -33.46 -1.89 -0.84
C GLY A 264 -33.46 -0.57 -1.60
N ILE A 265 -33.04 -0.63 -2.86
CA ILE A 265 -33.20 0.47 -3.83
C ILE A 265 -33.88 -0.08 -5.09
N PRO A 266 -34.50 0.78 -5.93
CA PRO A 266 -35.08 0.34 -7.18
C PRO A 266 -34.06 -0.44 -8.03
N PRO A 267 -34.42 -1.58 -8.66
CA PRO A 267 -33.48 -2.36 -9.48
C PRO A 267 -32.79 -1.54 -10.58
N GLN A 268 -33.54 -0.60 -11.17
CA GLN A 268 -33.05 0.37 -12.16
C GLN A 268 -31.88 1.22 -11.63
N ALA A 269 -31.84 1.46 -10.32
CA ALA A 269 -30.76 2.19 -9.70
C ALA A 269 -29.47 1.37 -9.62
N MET A 270 -29.59 0.08 -9.24
CA MET A 270 -28.46 -0.85 -9.28
C MET A 270 -27.92 -1.07 -10.70
N GLU A 271 -28.79 -1.14 -11.70
CA GLU A 271 -28.40 -1.20 -13.12
C GLU A 271 -27.63 0.05 -13.55
N SER A 272 -28.07 1.23 -13.14
CA SER A 272 -27.37 2.49 -13.44
C SER A 272 -25.95 2.52 -12.85
N PHE A 273 -25.78 2.03 -11.61
CA PHE A 273 -24.45 1.89 -11.02
C PHE A 273 -23.60 0.84 -11.74
N ARG A 274 -24.20 -0.29 -12.13
CA ARG A 274 -23.52 -1.35 -12.89
C ARG A 274 -22.95 -0.82 -14.20
N ASP A 275 -23.75 -0.04 -14.94
CA ASP A 275 -23.34 0.51 -16.24
C ASP A 275 -22.34 1.68 -16.11
N PHE A 276 -22.35 2.37 -14.97
CA PHE A 276 -21.42 3.45 -14.69
C PHE A 276 -19.97 2.98 -14.59
N ILE A 277 -19.69 1.86 -13.91
CA ILE A 277 -18.32 1.43 -13.61
C ILE A 277 -17.47 1.15 -14.87
N PRO A 278 -17.96 0.41 -15.90
CA PRO A 278 -17.21 0.25 -17.15
C PRO A 278 -16.97 1.59 -17.87
N ARG A 279 -17.96 2.49 -17.87
CA ARG A 279 -17.82 3.80 -18.53
C ARG A 279 -16.79 4.68 -17.82
N TRP A 280 -16.79 4.68 -16.50
CA TRP A 280 -15.77 5.37 -15.69
C TRP A 280 -14.36 4.88 -16.03
N ALA A 281 -14.15 3.57 -16.07
CA ALA A 281 -12.85 2.99 -16.41
C ALA A 281 -12.38 3.33 -17.83
N GLU A 282 -13.31 3.53 -18.78
CA GLU A 282 -13.04 3.96 -20.16
C GLU A 282 -12.64 5.43 -20.22
N VAL A 283 -13.34 6.28 -19.46
CA VAL A 283 -13.05 7.70 -19.35
C VAL A 283 -11.65 7.91 -18.78
N THR A 284 -11.27 7.20 -17.71
CA THR A 284 -9.89 7.26 -17.20
C THR A 284 -8.89 6.91 -18.29
N ASN A 285 -9.14 5.85 -19.07
CA ASN A 285 -8.25 5.44 -20.16
C ASN A 285 -8.13 6.50 -21.26
N LYS A 286 -9.24 7.12 -21.63
CA LYS A 286 -9.30 8.20 -22.62
C LYS A 286 -8.48 9.39 -22.13
N THR A 287 -8.66 9.81 -20.88
CA THR A 287 -7.98 10.95 -20.29
C THR A 287 -6.48 10.74 -20.17
N VAL A 288 -6.01 9.53 -19.85
CA VAL A 288 -4.57 9.24 -19.90
C VAL A 288 -4.02 9.43 -21.32
N ARG A 289 -4.75 9.01 -22.36
CA ARG A 289 -4.33 9.23 -23.75
C ARG A 289 -4.28 10.71 -24.11
N GLU A 290 -5.26 11.49 -23.64
CA GLU A 290 -5.30 12.95 -23.82
C GLU A 290 -4.09 13.61 -23.15
N TYR A 291 -3.83 13.31 -21.88
CA TYR A 291 -2.65 13.83 -21.15
C TYR A 291 -1.33 13.41 -21.80
N VAL A 292 -1.20 12.17 -22.26
CA VAL A 292 0.01 11.72 -22.98
C VAL A 292 0.19 12.48 -24.29
N ALA A 293 -0.89 12.74 -25.04
CA ALA A 293 -0.87 13.46 -26.31
C ALA A 293 -0.60 14.97 -26.11
N GLU A 294 -1.22 15.58 -25.11
CA GLU A 294 -1.05 16.99 -24.73
C GLU A 294 0.33 17.24 -24.13
N GLY A 295 0.89 16.26 -23.43
CA GLY A 295 2.25 16.30 -22.88
C GLY A 295 3.38 16.40 -23.91
N ARG A 296 3.09 16.26 -25.22
CA ARG A 296 4.02 16.76 -26.28
C ARG A 296 4.18 18.28 -26.28
N ARG A 297 3.34 19.04 -25.55
CA ARG A 297 3.42 20.51 -25.40
C ARG A 297 4.00 21.00 -24.07
N MET A 298 4.20 20.14 -23.07
CA MET A 298 4.71 20.58 -21.75
C MET A 298 6.24 20.76 -21.71
N ASP A 299 6.98 20.34 -22.75
CA ASP A 299 8.45 20.46 -22.81
C ASP A 299 8.97 21.75 -23.47
N THR A 300 8.11 22.71 -23.79
CA THR A 300 8.56 24.02 -24.27
C THR A 300 7.70 25.13 -23.70
N GLU A 301 8.10 25.68 -22.55
CA GLU A 301 8.26 27.12 -22.33
C GLU A 301 9.09 27.31 -21.05
N PRO A 302 10.22 28.03 -21.10
CA PRO A 302 10.99 28.33 -19.91
C PRO A 302 10.16 29.28 -19.03
N VAL A 303 10.01 28.91 -17.76
CA VAL A 303 9.37 29.75 -16.73
C VAL A 303 10.08 31.11 -16.73
N GLY A 304 9.41 32.08 -17.35
CA GLY A 304 9.82 33.47 -17.33
C GLY A 304 9.81 33.97 -15.90
N SER A 305 11.00 34.33 -15.43
CA SER A 305 11.23 35.15 -14.26
C SER A 305 10.34 36.40 -14.31
N LEU A 306 9.42 36.53 -13.36
CA LEU A 306 8.75 37.79 -13.06
C LEU A 306 9.42 38.40 -11.85
N GLY A 307 10.16 39.49 -12.09
CA GLY A 307 10.43 40.54 -11.12
C GLY A 307 9.31 41.56 -11.09
#